data_AF-A0A645HCD4-F1
#
_entry.id   AF-A0A645HCD4-F1
#
_cell.length_a   1.000
_cell.length_b   1.000
_cell.length_c   1.000
_cell.angle_alpha   90.00
_cell.angle_beta   90.00
_cell.angle_gamma   90.00
#
_symmetry.space_group_name_H-M   'P 1'
#
loop_
_entity.id
_entity.type
_entity.pdbx_description
1 polymer ?
#
loop_
_entity_poly.entity_id
_entity_poly.type
_entity_poly.pdbx_seq_one_letter_code
_entity_poly.pdbx_strand_id
1 'polypeptide(L)'
;MLVLGGSDPTSGTVLNTILNGISEAFVGLNSTVAAVFMYFFQTVFNFFVVSGSGQAALTMPIMAPLADLLGVTRQTAVLAYQLGDGFSNMIVPTSGCLMGMLAIARVEYTKWIRFAIKFFLVLFAISVAVMIIASAIGFN
;
A
#
# COMPACT_ATOMS: atom_id res chain seq x y z
N MET A 1 -17.93 -1.29 -16.64
CA MET A 1 -16.64 -1.04 -17.33
C MET A 1 -16.26 0.45 -17.46
N LEU A 2 -17.16 1.39 -17.13
CA LEU A 2 -16.87 2.84 -17.10
C LEU A 2 -15.97 3.30 -15.94
N VAL A 3 -15.89 2.52 -14.85
CA VAL A 3 -15.13 2.88 -13.64
C VAL A 3 -13.63 2.58 -13.78
N LEU A 4 -13.29 1.43 -14.38
CA LEU A 4 -11.89 1.00 -14.53
C LEU A 4 -11.19 1.57 -15.77
N GLY A 5 -11.94 2.13 -16.72
CA GLY A 5 -11.38 2.52 -18.01
C GLY A 5 -10.84 1.34 -18.81
N GLY A 6 -10.76 1.51 -20.12
CA GLY A 6 -10.09 0.54 -20.97
C GLY A 6 -8.57 0.57 -20.76
N SER A 7 -7.84 -0.18 -21.58
CA SER A 7 -6.37 -0.13 -21.65
C SER A 7 -5.81 1.17 -22.23
N ASP A 8 -6.65 2.16 -22.52
CA ASP A 8 -6.28 3.41 -23.15
C ASP A 8 -6.22 4.54 -22.11
N PRO A 9 -5.02 5.03 -21.74
CA PRO A 9 -4.84 6.08 -20.73
C PRO A 9 -5.43 7.44 -21.15
N THR A 10 -5.77 7.62 -22.44
CA THR A 10 -6.37 8.87 -22.95
C THR A 10 -7.90 8.89 -22.87
N SER A 11 -8.52 7.75 -22.55
CA SER A 11 -9.98 7.65 -22.42
C SER A 11 -10.48 8.30 -21.13
N GLY A 12 -11.50 9.16 -21.21
CA GLY A 12 -12.04 9.87 -20.04
C GLY A 12 -12.77 8.95 -19.07
N THR A 13 -12.06 8.42 -18.08
CA THR A 13 -12.59 7.53 -17.05
C THR A 13 -12.23 8.05 -15.65
N VAL A 14 -12.98 7.62 -14.64
CA VAL A 14 -12.68 7.99 -13.24
C VAL A 14 -11.27 7.55 -12.87
N LEU A 15 -10.87 6.34 -13.30
CA LEU A 15 -9.52 5.83 -13.09
C LEU A 15 -8.46 6.71 -13.76
N ASN A 16 -8.61 7.01 -15.06
CA ASN A 16 -7.62 7.80 -15.79
C ASN A 16 -7.51 9.23 -15.25
N THR A 17 -8.59 9.82 -14.75
CA THR A 17 -8.57 11.14 -14.13
C THR A 17 -7.78 11.13 -12.80
N ILE A 18 -8.01 10.11 -11.96
CA ILE A 18 -7.26 9.94 -10.70
C ILE A 18 -5.79 9.64 -10.99
N LEU A 19 -5.51 8.74 -11.95
CA LEU A 19 -4.15 8.40 -12.36
C LEU A 19 -3.41 9.61 -12.93
N ASN A 20 -4.06 10.44 -13.75
CA ASN A 20 -3.45 11.67 -14.26
C ASN A 20 -3.18 12.66 -13.12
N GLY A 21 -4.12 12.87 -12.19
CA GLY A 21 -3.92 13.76 -11.05
C GLY A 21 -2.78 13.31 -10.12
N ILE A 22 -2.68 12.01 -9.85
CA ILE A 22 -1.55 11.45 -9.08
C ILE A 22 -0.27 11.53 -9.91
N SER A 23 -0.30 11.19 -11.20
CA SER A 23 0.88 11.24 -12.06
C SER A 23 1.44 12.66 -12.12
N GLU A 24 0.60 13.69 -12.31
CA GLU A 24 0.97 15.11 -12.27
C GLU A 24 1.59 15.51 -10.93
N ALA A 25 1.03 15.04 -9.80
CA ALA A 25 1.61 15.27 -8.48
C ALA A 25 2.99 14.62 -8.28
N PHE A 26 3.33 13.62 -9.10
CA PHE A 26 4.60 12.91 -9.08
C PHE A 26 5.54 13.29 -10.26
N VAL A 27 5.13 14.22 -11.13
CA VAL A 27 5.99 14.71 -12.22
C VAL A 27 7.28 15.30 -11.66
N GLY A 28 8.41 14.77 -12.11
CA GLY A 28 9.75 15.21 -11.67
C GLY A 28 10.26 14.52 -10.39
N LEU A 29 9.49 13.63 -9.77
CA LEU A 29 9.95 12.79 -8.66
C LEU A 29 10.65 11.52 -9.17
N ASN A 30 11.67 11.08 -8.43
CA ASN A 30 12.38 9.83 -8.71
C ASN A 30 11.44 8.62 -8.49
N SER A 31 11.53 7.58 -9.33
CA SER A 31 10.74 6.34 -9.22
C SER A 31 10.85 5.69 -7.84
N THR A 32 11.97 5.87 -7.14
CA THR A 32 12.14 5.42 -5.76
C THR A 32 11.17 6.10 -4.79
N VAL A 33 10.92 7.40 -4.96
CA VAL A 33 9.97 8.15 -4.11
C VAL A 33 8.55 7.67 -4.38
N ALA A 34 8.22 7.40 -5.65
CA ALA A 34 6.94 6.81 -6.03
C ALA A 34 6.73 5.43 -5.39
N ALA A 35 7.74 4.55 -5.39
CA ALA A 35 7.67 3.24 -4.77
C ALA A 35 7.40 3.32 -3.24
N VAL A 36 8.09 4.22 -2.54
CA VAL A 36 7.87 4.45 -1.10
C VAL A 36 6.48 5.03 -0.84
N PHE A 37 6.01 5.93 -1.69
CA PHE A 37 4.66 6.48 -1.56
C PHE A 37 3.58 5.42 -1.77
N MET A 38 3.75 4.51 -2.75
CA MET A 38 2.85 3.37 -2.94
C MET A 38 2.76 2.51 -1.67
N TYR A 39 3.89 2.24 -1.01
CA TYR A 39 3.91 1.53 0.27
C TYR A 39 3.15 2.29 1.36
N PHE A 40 3.38 3.59 1.49
CA PHE A 40 2.67 4.42 2.45
C PHE A 40 1.16 4.43 2.21
N PHE A 41 0.74 4.63 0.96
CA PHE A 41 -0.67 4.58 0.57
C PHE A 41 -1.31 3.24 0.95
N GLN A 42 -0.65 2.12 0.64
CA GLN A 42 -1.18 0.79 0.96
C GLN A 42 -1.29 0.55 2.47
N THR A 43 -0.31 1.05 3.24
CA THR A 43 -0.32 0.98 4.71
C THR A 43 -1.49 1.76 5.30
N VAL A 44 -1.75 2.98 4.81
CA VAL A 44 -2.88 3.81 5.25
C VAL A 44 -4.21 3.22 4.79
N PHE A 45 -4.27 2.73 3.55
CA PHE A 45 -5.49 2.15 2.98
C PHE A 45 -5.92 0.89 3.73
N ASN A 46 -4.97 0.08 4.23
CA ASN A 46 -5.28 -1.11 5.02
C ASN A 46 -6.07 -0.77 6.30
N PHE A 47 -5.99 0.46 6.82
CA PHE A 47 -6.85 0.88 7.93
C PHE A 47 -8.35 0.75 7.60
N PHE A 48 -8.73 0.99 6.34
CA PHE A 48 -10.11 0.94 5.87
C PHE A 48 -10.53 -0.44 5.38
N VAL A 49 -9.62 -1.16 4.74
CA VAL A 49 -9.90 -2.48 4.13
C VAL A 49 -8.93 -3.50 4.69
N VAL A 50 -9.25 -4.03 5.88
CA VAL A 50 -8.44 -5.09 6.50
C VAL A 50 -8.80 -6.45 5.92
N SER A 51 -8.21 -6.74 4.78
CA SER A 51 -8.24 -8.04 4.11
C SER A 51 -7.23 -8.00 2.97
N GLY A 52 -6.19 -8.83 3.02
CA GLY A 52 -5.19 -8.83 1.95
C GLY A 52 -5.81 -9.04 0.56
N SER A 53 -6.58 -10.11 0.35
CA SER A 53 -7.21 -10.36 -0.95
C SER A 53 -8.20 -9.26 -1.38
N GLY A 54 -8.97 -8.69 -0.44
CA GLY A 54 -9.89 -7.59 -0.72
C GLY A 54 -9.19 -6.28 -1.07
N GLN A 55 -8.15 -5.92 -0.30
CA GLN A 55 -7.31 -4.76 -0.56
C GLN A 55 -6.58 -4.89 -1.90
N ALA A 56 -6.01 -6.06 -2.21
CA ALA A 56 -5.37 -6.32 -3.48
C ALA A 56 -6.35 -6.16 -4.66
N ALA A 57 -7.56 -6.73 -4.55
CA ALA A 57 -8.58 -6.66 -5.59
C ALA A 57 -9.02 -5.21 -5.88
N LEU A 58 -9.02 -4.34 -4.87
CA LEU A 58 -9.40 -2.93 -5.02
C LEU A 58 -8.25 -2.03 -5.47
N THR A 59 -7.05 -2.24 -4.94
CA THR A 59 -5.93 -1.31 -5.12
C THR A 59 -5.04 -1.67 -6.31
N MET A 60 -4.82 -2.95 -6.60
CA MET A 60 -3.90 -3.38 -7.66
C MET A 60 -4.31 -2.95 -9.07
N PRO A 61 -5.61 -2.91 -9.45
CA PRO A 61 -6.03 -2.35 -10.73
C PRO A 61 -5.63 -0.88 -10.93
N ILE A 62 -5.40 -0.13 -9.85
CA ILE A 62 -4.96 1.28 -9.86
C ILE A 62 -3.44 1.36 -9.74
N MET A 63 -2.84 0.55 -8.85
CA MET A 63 -1.40 0.57 -8.57
C MET A 63 -0.56 0.06 -9.73
N ALA A 64 -1.04 -0.94 -10.48
CA ALA A 64 -0.32 -1.46 -11.64
C ALA A 64 -0.11 -0.40 -12.74
N PRO A 65 -1.16 0.28 -13.26
CA PRO A 65 -0.96 1.34 -14.25
C PRO A 65 -0.24 2.56 -13.68
N LEU A 66 -0.44 2.88 -12.39
CA LEU A 66 0.33 3.94 -11.73
C LEU A 66 1.83 3.61 -11.67
N ALA A 67 2.19 2.35 -11.42
CA ALA A 67 3.58 1.91 -11.39
C ALA A 67 4.22 2.06 -12.76
N ASP A 68 3.52 1.62 -13.81
CA ASP A 68 3.97 1.77 -15.20
C ASP A 68 4.19 3.26 -15.57
N LEU A 69 3.28 4.16 -15.16
CA LEU A 69 3.40 5.61 -15.39
C LEU A 69 4.56 6.26 -14.63
N LEU A 70 4.85 5.79 -13.42
CA LEU A 70 5.89 6.37 -12.55
C LEU A 70 7.26 5.69 -12.70
N GLY A 71 7.40 4.77 -13.67
CA GLY A 71 8.64 4.02 -13.89
C GLY A 71 9.00 3.09 -12.73
N VAL A 72 7.99 2.63 -11.98
CA VAL A 72 8.13 1.64 -10.91
C VAL A 72 7.72 0.28 -11.45
N THR A 73 8.47 -0.76 -11.11
CA THR A 73 8.15 -2.11 -11.57
C THR A 73 6.87 -2.61 -10.90
N ARG A 74 6.09 -3.42 -11.62
CA ARG A 74 4.86 -4.01 -11.04
C ARG A 74 5.15 -4.90 -9.84
N GLN A 75 6.28 -5.61 -9.81
CA GLN A 75 6.69 -6.39 -8.63
C GLN A 75 6.98 -5.51 -7.42
N THR A 76 7.59 -4.34 -7.62
CA THR A 76 7.78 -3.37 -6.54
C THR A 76 6.44 -2.85 -6.02
N ALA A 77 5.44 -2.65 -6.88
CA ALA A 77 4.09 -2.29 -6.45
C ALA A 77 3.39 -3.42 -5.67
N VAL A 78 3.58 -4.68 -6.06
CA VAL A 78 3.09 -5.85 -5.31
C VAL A 78 3.81 -5.97 -3.96
N LEU A 79 5.12 -5.72 -3.91
CA LEU A 79 5.91 -5.69 -2.68
C LEU A 79 5.42 -4.60 -1.73
N ALA A 80 5.17 -3.39 -2.24
CA ALA A 80 4.58 -2.28 -1.49
C ALA A 80 3.26 -2.68 -0.83
N TYR A 81 2.38 -3.34 -1.58
CA TYR A 81 1.12 -3.87 -1.05
C TYR A 81 1.35 -4.92 0.04
N GLN A 82 2.20 -5.92 -0.19
CA GLN A 82 2.44 -7.01 0.76
C GLN A 82 3.02 -6.52 2.09
N LEU A 83 4.02 -5.62 2.04
CA LEU A 83 4.61 -5.04 3.24
C LEU A 83 3.62 -4.11 3.95
N GLY A 84 2.80 -3.38 3.18
CA GLY A 84 1.81 -2.45 3.69
C GLY A 84 0.70 -3.16 4.47
N ASP A 85 0.01 -4.10 3.84
CA ASP A 85 -1.05 -4.91 4.46
C ASP A 85 -0.50 -5.76 5.61
N GLY A 86 0.57 -6.52 5.36
CA GLY A 86 1.10 -7.50 6.31
C GLY A 86 1.45 -6.89 7.67
N PHE A 87 2.22 -5.79 7.70
CA PHE A 87 2.67 -5.21 8.96
C PHE A 87 1.62 -4.34 9.66
N SER A 88 0.79 -3.62 8.91
CA SER A 88 -0.21 -2.74 9.53
C SER A 88 -1.36 -3.52 10.20
N ASN A 89 -1.61 -4.75 9.75
CA ASN A 89 -2.57 -5.67 10.40
C ASN A 89 -2.26 -5.97 11.88
N MET A 90 -1.04 -5.69 12.35
CA MET A 90 -0.66 -5.83 13.77
C MET A 90 -1.20 -4.72 14.67
N ILE A 91 -1.55 -3.56 14.11
CA ILE A 91 -1.94 -2.36 14.89
C ILE A 91 -3.34 -1.86 14.55
N VAL A 92 -3.83 -2.15 13.35
CA VAL A 92 -5.10 -1.61 12.85
C VAL A 92 -6.28 -2.22 13.62
N PRO A 93 -7.16 -1.41 14.24
CA PRO A 93 -8.27 -1.90 15.08
C PRO A 93 -9.40 -2.54 14.27
N THR A 94 -9.48 -2.26 12.97
CA THR A 94 -10.45 -2.85 12.05
C THR A 94 -10.07 -4.29 11.65
N SER A 95 -8.91 -4.79 12.12
CA SER A 95 -8.49 -6.18 11.95
C SER A 95 -9.27 -7.12 12.88
N GLY A 96 -10.23 -7.86 12.32
CA GLY A 96 -11.02 -8.85 13.06
C GLY A 96 -10.16 -9.93 13.71
N CYS A 97 -9.10 -10.38 13.04
CA CYS A 97 -8.16 -11.36 13.59
C CYS A 97 -7.41 -10.80 14.81
N LEU A 98 -6.92 -9.56 14.74
CA LEU A 98 -6.24 -8.91 15.88
C LEU A 98 -7.19 -8.77 17.07
N MET A 99 -8.37 -8.22 16.83
CA MET A 99 -9.36 -8.00 17.89
C MET A 99 -9.84 -9.31 18.51
N GLY A 100 -10.00 -10.37 17.71
CA GLY A 100 -10.32 -11.72 18.19
C GLY A 100 -9.22 -12.31 19.07
N MET A 101 -7.96 -12.21 18.66
CA MET A 101 -6.82 -12.69 19.46
C MET A 101 -6.69 -11.92 20.78
N LEU A 102 -6.85 -10.59 20.76
CA LEU A 102 -6.80 -9.76 21.97
C LEU A 102 -7.93 -10.10 22.95
N ALA A 103 -9.13 -10.41 22.44
CA ALA A 103 -10.25 -10.85 23.26
C ALA A 103 -9.95 -12.18 23.96
N ILE A 104 -9.38 -13.15 23.26
CA ILE A 104 -8.98 -14.46 23.83
C ILE A 104 -7.87 -14.28 24.87
N ALA A 105 -6.87 -13.44 24.57
CA ALA A 105 -5.75 -13.16 25.46
C ALA A 105 -6.12 -12.23 26.64
N ARG A 106 -7.35 -11.69 26.67
CA ARG A 106 -7.82 -10.71 27.67
C ARG A 106 -6.94 -9.46 27.76
N VAL A 107 -6.43 -9.00 26.62
CA VAL A 107 -5.58 -7.80 26.52
C VAL A 107 -6.39 -6.66 25.92
N GLU A 108 -6.41 -5.52 26.60
CA GLU A 108 -7.01 -4.30 26.04
C GLU A 108 -6.22 -3.81 24.81
N TYR A 109 -6.93 -3.45 23.75
CA TYR A 109 -6.32 -2.90 22.53
C TYR A 109 -5.40 -1.71 22.80
N THR A 110 -5.76 -0.82 23.72
CA THR A 110 -4.94 0.34 24.11
C THR A 110 -3.59 -0.07 24.70
N LYS A 111 -3.52 -1.18 25.43
CA LYS A 111 -2.27 -1.73 25.97
C LYS A 111 -1.45 -2.37 24.85
N TRP A 112 -2.12 -3.10 23.96
CA TRP A 112 -1.48 -3.72 22.79
C TRP A 112 -0.85 -2.68 21.85
N ILE A 113 -1.59 -1.66 21.42
CA ILE A 113 -1.07 -0.67 20.46
C ILE A 113 0.14 0.09 21.02
N ARG A 114 0.16 0.44 22.30
CA ARG A 114 1.33 1.10 22.93
C ARG A 114 2.59 0.25 22.87
N PHE A 115 2.43 -1.07 22.93
CA PHE A 115 3.52 -2.03 22.78
C PHE A 115 3.88 -2.22 21.30
N ALA A 116 2.89 -2.56 20.47
CA ALA A 116 3.07 -2.92 19.07
C ALA A 116 3.53 -1.76 18.18
N ILE A 117 3.15 -0.51 18.49
CA ILE A 117 3.47 0.65 17.63
C ILE A 117 4.97 0.87 17.50
N LYS A 118 5.76 0.66 18.56
CA LYS A 118 7.22 0.81 18.51
C LYS A 118 7.84 -0.20 17.56
N PHE A 119 7.37 -1.45 17.63
CA PHE A 119 7.82 -2.52 16.74
C PHE A 119 7.37 -2.28 15.30
N PHE A 120 6.12 -1.85 15.11
CA PHE A 120 5.60 -1.47 13.80
C PHE A 120 6.42 -0.35 13.15
N LEU A 121 6.81 0.68 13.88
CA LEU A 121 7.64 1.77 13.35
C LEU A 121 9.02 1.28 12.88
N VAL A 122 9.62 0.31 13.59
CA VAL A 122 10.87 -0.32 13.15
C VAL A 122 10.65 -1.12 11.86
N LEU A 123 9.60 -1.93 11.79
CA LEU A 123 9.24 -2.66 10.57
C LEU A 123 8.91 -1.71 9.41
N PHE A 124 8.27 -0.59 9.69
CA PHE A 124 7.95 0.44 8.70
C PHE A 124 9.23 1.05 8.12
N ALA A 125 10.19 1.41 8.98
CA ALA A 125 11.50 1.92 8.54
C ALA A 125 12.28 0.89 7.71
N ILE A 126 12.29 -0.38 8.14
CA ILE A 126 12.90 -1.49 7.38
C ILE A 126 12.20 -1.65 6.03
N SER A 127 10.88 -1.58 5.98
CA SER A 127 10.10 -1.70 4.75
C SER A 127 10.44 -0.57 3.78
N VAL A 128 10.57 0.68 4.26
CA VAL A 128 11.02 1.81 3.44
C VAL A 128 12.40 1.54 2.84
N ALA A 129 13.35 1.03 3.64
CA ALA A 129 14.67 0.67 3.13
C ALA A 129 14.61 -0.44 2.08
N VAL A 130 13.79 -1.48 2.30
CA VAL A 130 13.55 -2.57 1.34
C VAL A 130 12.94 -2.03 0.04
N MET A 131 11.97 -1.11 0.12
CA MET A 131 11.35 -0.48 -1.04
C MET A 131 12.35 0.35 -1.85
N ILE A 132 13.24 1.08 -1.18
CA ILE A 132 14.32 1.84 -1.83
C ILE A 132 15.27 0.89 -2.56
N ILE A 133 15.69 -0.20 -1.90
CA ILE A 133 16.57 -1.20 -2.49
C ILE A 133 15.90 -1.87 -3.69
N ALA A 134 14.64 -2.31 -3.56
CA ALA A 134 13.87 -2.95 -4.62
C ALA A 134 13.74 -2.05 -5.85
N SER A 135 13.48 -0.76 -5.64
CA SER A 135 13.46 0.24 -6.72
C SER A 135 14.85 0.43 -7.35
N ALA A 136 15.91 0.53 -6.56
CA ALA A 136 17.27 0.77 -7.04
C ALA A 136 17.85 -0.40 -7.86
N ILE A 137 17.53 -1.65 -7.49
CA ILE A 137 17.98 -2.84 -8.21
C ILE A 137 17.09 -3.21 -9.40
N GLY A 138 15.98 -2.48 -9.62
CA GLY A 138 15.01 -2.78 -10.68
C GLY A 138 14.32 -4.13 -10.48
N PHE A 139 13.88 -4.42 -9.25
CA PHE A 139 13.21 -5.67 -8.90
C PHE A 139 11.99 -5.93 -9.81
N ASN A 140 12.03 -6.97 -10.65
CA ASN A 140 11.02 -7.27 -11.68
C ASN A 140 10.62 -8.74 -11.69
#